data_AF-A0A7W0Y313-F1
#
_entry.id   AF-A0A7W0Y313-F1
#
_cell.length_a   1.000
_cell.length_b   1.000
_cell.length_c   1.000
_cell.angle_alpha   90.00
_cell.angle_beta   90.00
_cell.angle_gamma   90.00
#
_symmetry.space_group_name_H-M   'P 1'
#
loop_
_entity.id
_entity.type
_entity.pdbx_description
1 polymer ?
#
loop_
_entity_poly.entity_id
_entity_poly.type
_entity_poly.pdbx_seq_one_letter_code
_entity_poly.pdbx_strand_id
1 'polypeptide(L)'
;PAIGALVRRVRQTAVDLAGVISPRSKIGRAALPGGDTGIEQLKALVATIAVFALVSYLAYQLYDLRPPYPGMMPPQRSILGTVVAADGCWSSALGGIWKPDDDLKAVFDSTFEQIAYGTFPWGILAPLAMAWLLRSSTPGHRQLGGLTLAWTAAAWIAGEAFSRKVGFTIWAGFPPMAIAIGAWFDAILTERRAQATAIPAGPTLLVGLFVALGALDLGKDLQSFTERLTSLLVGSDAIAFATKSRLLLIPTRAWILIIGVLIAFSFAIAMMVWRPGEDARAARYRKLATRAAAVSIACTIVMAAFWSFVWHPHLAVNYSSKAMFDQVHDLKQQGDQLVVMGDMGDAPTSYAGKDHEKVETREQIVAALGRTNRVFAITPQTELCTFHREMRKPYFVLDDRNLRSILLSNRVDGAIDKNPLRTSILHTEPTGITTRPKVDIIWDKKIQLLGWSIPEVVDRGAKFEVKMFYKILNPVTSAWTSLMHFDGGARFNGDHKPIADRCPTSTWMPGDYIIDTHTVTAGGTSFSRGKYELWVGFFTGSNPNWRNMPVSAPSTGSAMRDTVDRVKITSIVLD
;
A
#
# COMPACT_ATOMS: atom_id res chain seq x y z
N PRO A 1 -29.62 -39.22 35.35
CA PRO A 1 -29.55 -40.43 34.50
C PRO A 1 -30.20 -40.26 33.11
N ALA A 2 -31.46 -39.80 33.03
CA ALA A 2 -32.22 -39.68 31.77
C ALA A 2 -31.65 -38.64 30.79
N ILE A 3 -31.21 -37.48 31.29
CA ILE A 3 -30.59 -36.42 30.46
C ILE A 3 -29.28 -36.91 29.83
N GLY A 4 -28.41 -37.58 30.61
CA GLY A 4 -27.17 -38.16 30.09
C GLY A 4 -27.37 -39.31 29.09
N ALA A 5 -28.54 -39.96 29.08
CA ALA A 5 -28.90 -40.94 28.07
C ALA A 5 -29.37 -40.26 26.77
N LEU A 6 -30.15 -39.18 26.88
CA LEU A 6 -30.59 -38.37 25.75
C LEU A 6 -29.40 -37.71 25.02
N VAL A 7 -28.47 -37.12 25.77
CA VAL A 7 -27.25 -36.50 25.20
C VAL A 7 -26.38 -37.52 24.48
N ARG A 8 -26.21 -38.72 25.05
CA ARG A 8 -25.52 -39.83 24.38
C ARG A 8 -26.20 -40.22 23.09
N ARG A 9 -27.53 -40.33 23.09
CA ARG A 9 -28.30 -40.75 21.91
C ARG A 9 -28.21 -39.69 20.79
N VAL A 10 -28.37 -38.41 21.10
CA VAL A 10 -28.23 -37.30 20.13
C VAL A 10 -26.82 -37.25 19.54
N ARG A 11 -25.79 -37.39 20.37
CA ARG A 11 -24.39 -37.44 19.91
C ARG A 11 -24.15 -38.65 18.99
N GLN A 12 -24.62 -39.83 19.37
CA GLN A 12 -24.44 -41.05 18.57
C GLN A 12 -25.06 -40.86 17.19
N THR A 13 -26.28 -40.33 17.12
CA THR A 13 -26.95 -40.02 15.86
C THR A 13 -26.18 -39.01 15.01
N ALA A 14 -25.60 -37.97 15.62
CA ALA A 14 -24.78 -36.99 14.89
C ALA A 14 -23.46 -37.59 14.36
N VAL A 15 -22.82 -38.47 15.14
CA VAL A 15 -21.59 -39.18 14.73
C VAL A 15 -21.90 -40.18 13.61
N ASP A 16 -23.03 -40.88 13.69
CA ASP A 16 -23.48 -41.81 12.66
C ASP A 16 -23.79 -41.06 11.35
N LEU A 17 -24.47 -39.91 11.43
CA LEU A 17 -24.75 -39.05 10.27
C LEU A 17 -23.47 -38.49 9.64
N ALA A 18 -22.50 -38.07 10.45
CA ALA A 18 -21.19 -37.60 9.97
C ALA A 18 -20.38 -38.73 9.32
N GLY A 19 -20.51 -39.96 9.81
CA GLY A 19 -19.88 -41.15 9.25
C GLY A 19 -20.43 -41.53 7.87
N VAL A 20 -21.72 -41.24 7.60
CA VAL A 20 -22.35 -41.41 6.29
C VAL A 20 -21.86 -40.37 5.28
N ILE A 21 -21.64 -39.13 5.74
CA ILE A 21 -21.23 -38.01 4.87
C ILE A 21 -19.71 -38.02 4.58
N SER A 22 -18.87 -38.50 5.50
CA SER A 22 -17.41 -38.58 5.31
C SER A 22 -16.80 -39.85 5.92
N PRO A 23 -16.86 -41.00 5.21
CA PRO A 23 -16.50 -42.31 5.76
C PRO A 23 -15.01 -42.47 6.12
N ARG A 24 -14.14 -41.58 5.63
CA ARG A 24 -12.68 -41.60 5.91
C ARG A 24 -12.25 -40.68 7.06
N SER A 25 -13.13 -39.86 7.62
CA SER A 25 -12.75 -38.97 8.72
C SER A 25 -12.66 -39.74 10.05
N LYS A 26 -11.53 -39.61 10.76
CA LYS A 26 -11.33 -40.15 12.13
C LYS A 26 -11.81 -39.18 13.22
N ILE A 27 -12.41 -38.06 12.83
CA ILE A 27 -12.86 -37.00 13.73
C ILE A 27 -14.04 -37.54 14.56
N GLY A 28 -13.90 -37.57 15.89
CA GLY A 28 -14.95 -37.99 16.82
C GLY A 28 -14.87 -39.44 17.35
N ARG A 29 -13.91 -40.26 16.88
CA ARG A 29 -13.74 -41.66 17.35
C ARG A 29 -12.97 -41.81 18.68
N ALA A 30 -12.27 -40.78 19.14
CA ALA A 30 -11.66 -40.79 20.46
C ALA A 30 -12.68 -40.36 21.51
N ALA A 31 -12.87 -41.19 22.56
CA ALA A 31 -13.57 -40.75 23.75
C ALA A 31 -12.80 -39.56 24.35
N LEU A 32 -13.49 -38.45 24.63
CA LEU A 32 -12.91 -37.36 25.41
C LEU A 32 -12.43 -37.96 26.75
N PRO A 33 -11.18 -37.68 27.18
CA PRO A 33 -10.67 -38.25 28.41
C PRO A 33 -11.45 -37.69 29.61
N GLY A 34 -12.19 -38.56 30.29
CA GLY A 34 -12.47 -38.48 31.73
C GLY A 34 -13.20 -37.24 32.27
N GLY A 35 -14.39 -36.91 31.77
CA GLY A 35 -15.31 -35.98 32.42
C GLY A 35 -16.49 -36.73 33.05
N ASP A 36 -16.32 -37.29 34.25
CA ASP A 36 -17.25 -38.23 34.88
C ASP A 36 -18.47 -37.56 35.57
N THR A 37 -18.84 -36.35 35.15
CA THR A 37 -20.02 -35.66 35.69
C THR A 37 -20.95 -35.27 34.54
N GLY A 38 -22.25 -35.56 34.67
CA GLY A 38 -23.27 -35.19 33.67
C GLY A 38 -23.31 -33.69 33.36
N ILE A 39 -22.67 -32.87 34.20
CA ILE A 39 -22.49 -31.43 34.04
C ILE A 39 -21.56 -31.10 32.85
N GLU A 40 -20.45 -31.81 32.66
CA GLU A 40 -19.53 -31.55 31.53
C GLU A 40 -20.15 -31.93 30.18
N GLN A 41 -20.94 -33.02 30.16
CA GLN A 41 -21.69 -33.42 28.96
C GLN A 41 -22.82 -32.44 28.64
N LEU A 42 -23.49 -31.89 29.67
CA LEU A 42 -24.51 -30.85 29.50
C LEU A 42 -23.88 -29.55 28.97
N LYS A 43 -22.73 -29.11 29.51
CA LYS A 43 -21.98 -27.96 29.01
C LYS A 43 -21.62 -28.13 27.53
N ALA A 44 -21.13 -29.30 27.13
CA ALA A 44 -20.78 -29.59 25.74
C ALA A 44 -22.01 -29.57 24.80
N LEU A 45 -23.15 -30.13 25.24
CA LEU A 45 -24.40 -30.08 24.47
C LEU A 45 -24.91 -28.64 24.31
N VAL A 46 -24.97 -27.89 25.41
CA VAL A 46 -25.43 -26.49 25.39
C VAL A 46 -24.53 -25.65 24.49
N ALA A 47 -23.21 -25.83 24.57
CA ALA A 47 -22.26 -25.18 23.68
C ALA A 47 -22.49 -25.56 22.21
N THR A 48 -22.78 -26.83 21.91
CA THR A 48 -23.06 -27.29 20.55
C THR A 48 -24.34 -26.68 19.99
N ILE A 49 -25.41 -26.65 20.79
CA ILE A 49 -26.69 -26.02 20.40
C ILE A 49 -26.50 -24.52 20.20
N ALA A 50 -25.77 -23.85 21.10
CA ALA A 50 -25.47 -22.43 20.99
C ALA A 50 -24.68 -22.12 19.70
N VAL A 51 -23.69 -22.96 19.36
CA VAL A 51 -22.94 -22.84 18.09
C VAL A 51 -23.86 -23.04 16.90
N PHE A 52 -24.72 -24.06 16.88
CA PHE A 52 -25.66 -24.28 15.77
C PHE A 52 -26.67 -23.15 15.61
N ALA A 53 -27.19 -22.61 16.72
CA ALA A 53 -28.11 -21.47 16.71
C ALA A 53 -27.39 -20.21 16.20
N LEU A 54 -26.17 -19.96 16.67
CA LEU A 54 -25.35 -18.84 16.20
C LEU A 54 -25.00 -18.96 14.72
N VAL A 55 -24.58 -20.14 14.25
CA VAL A 55 -24.28 -20.39 12.83
C VAL A 55 -25.53 -20.22 11.97
N SER A 56 -26.67 -20.75 12.40
CA SER A 56 -27.95 -20.57 11.70
C SER A 56 -28.39 -19.11 11.65
N TYR A 57 -28.21 -18.37 12.75
CA TYR A 57 -28.49 -16.93 12.82
C TYR A 57 -27.55 -16.13 11.93
N LEU A 58 -26.25 -16.41 11.97
CA LEU A 58 -25.26 -15.79 11.10
C LEU A 58 -25.54 -16.11 9.64
N ALA A 59 -25.95 -17.32 9.30
CA ALA A 59 -26.37 -17.67 7.94
C ALA A 59 -27.61 -16.87 7.53
N TYR A 60 -28.65 -16.80 8.38
CA TYR A 60 -29.84 -15.98 8.12
C TYR A 60 -29.48 -14.52 7.84
N GLN A 61 -28.56 -13.93 8.61
CA GLN A 61 -28.09 -12.56 8.41
C GLN A 61 -27.15 -12.41 7.21
N LEU A 62 -26.24 -13.36 7.00
CA LEU A 62 -25.27 -13.36 5.91
C LEU A 62 -25.92 -13.61 4.55
N TYR A 63 -27.12 -14.18 4.52
CA TYR A 63 -27.93 -14.32 3.31
C TYR A 63 -29.10 -13.33 3.26
N ASP A 64 -29.24 -12.46 4.28
CA ASP A 64 -30.30 -11.43 4.43
C ASP A 64 -31.64 -11.91 3.88
N LEU A 65 -32.13 -13.02 4.47
CA LEU A 65 -33.30 -13.74 3.99
C LEU A 65 -34.58 -12.93 4.26
N ARG A 66 -35.16 -12.37 3.19
CA ARG A 66 -36.37 -11.52 3.24
C ARG A 66 -37.59 -12.21 2.63
N PRO A 67 -38.81 -11.86 3.05
CA PRO A 67 -40.00 -12.24 2.30
C PRO A 67 -39.94 -11.65 0.88
N PRO A 68 -40.34 -12.40 -0.16
CA PRO A 68 -40.39 -11.86 -1.52
C PRO A 68 -41.41 -10.73 -1.60
N TYR A 69 -41.06 -9.63 -2.30
CA TYR A 69 -41.97 -8.52 -2.59
C TYR A 69 -41.97 -8.17 -4.08
N PRO A 70 -43.07 -7.61 -4.61
CA PRO A 70 -43.16 -7.23 -6.03
C PRO A 70 -42.14 -6.15 -6.40
N GLY A 71 -41.38 -6.34 -7.49
CA GLY A 71 -40.43 -5.34 -8.02
C GLY A 71 -38.94 -5.57 -7.67
N MET A 72 -38.59 -6.71 -7.06
CA MET A 72 -37.19 -7.06 -6.75
C MET A 72 -36.39 -7.36 -8.03
N MET A 73 -35.23 -6.71 -8.20
CA MET A 73 -34.35 -6.85 -9.37
C MET A 73 -32.91 -7.19 -8.90
N PRO A 74 -32.27 -8.25 -9.42
CA PRO A 74 -32.82 -9.23 -10.35
C PRO A 74 -33.88 -10.13 -9.68
N PRO A 75 -34.83 -10.72 -10.44
CA PRO A 75 -35.83 -11.63 -9.90
C PRO A 75 -35.18 -12.87 -9.28
N GLN A 76 -35.36 -13.04 -7.97
CA GLN A 76 -34.76 -14.15 -7.21
C GLN A 76 -35.75 -15.30 -6.98
N ARG A 77 -35.24 -16.55 -7.00
CA ARG A 77 -36.05 -17.74 -6.63
C ARG A 77 -36.18 -17.83 -5.11
N SER A 78 -37.41 -18.01 -4.61
CA SER A 78 -37.66 -18.20 -3.17
C SER A 78 -37.25 -19.61 -2.72
N ILE A 79 -36.46 -19.70 -1.65
CA ILE A 79 -36.17 -20.95 -0.93
C ILE A 79 -36.86 -20.86 0.42
N LEU A 80 -37.75 -21.82 0.71
CA LEU A 80 -38.51 -21.90 1.97
C LEU A 80 -39.27 -20.60 2.32
N GLY A 81 -39.84 -19.90 1.33
CA GLY A 81 -40.59 -18.66 1.52
C GLY A 81 -39.75 -17.40 1.73
N THR A 82 -38.43 -17.49 1.58
CA THR A 82 -37.49 -16.36 1.67
C THR A 82 -36.64 -16.22 0.41
N VAL A 83 -36.19 -15.01 0.12
CA VAL A 83 -35.25 -14.67 -0.96
C VAL A 83 -34.01 -13.99 -0.35
N VAL A 84 -32.87 -14.12 -1.01
CA VAL A 84 -31.62 -13.45 -0.62
C VAL A 84 -31.73 -11.98 -1.04
N ALA A 85 -31.32 -11.02 -0.22
CA ALA A 85 -31.32 -9.62 -0.65
C ALA A 85 -30.45 -9.42 -1.90
N ALA A 86 -30.90 -8.57 -2.84
CA ALA A 86 -30.15 -8.25 -4.05
C ALA A 86 -29.08 -7.15 -3.79
N ASP A 87 -28.09 -7.08 -4.67
CA ASP A 87 -26.99 -6.13 -4.63
C ASP A 87 -27.47 -4.67 -4.45
N GLY A 88 -26.73 -3.88 -3.67
CA GLY A 88 -27.06 -2.48 -3.41
C GLY A 88 -28.10 -2.24 -2.31
N CYS A 89 -28.66 -3.29 -1.69
CA CYS A 89 -29.55 -3.14 -0.54
C CYS A 89 -28.77 -2.91 0.77
N TRP A 90 -29.37 -2.19 1.73
CA TRP A 90 -28.82 -2.02 3.08
C TRP A 90 -29.12 -3.25 3.96
N SER A 91 -28.09 -3.81 4.59
CA SER A 91 -28.18 -4.84 5.64
C SER A 91 -28.18 -4.16 7.01
N SER A 92 -29.27 -4.30 7.78
CA SER A 92 -29.32 -3.81 9.16
C SER A 92 -28.46 -4.63 10.12
N ALA A 93 -28.28 -5.92 9.84
CA ALA A 93 -27.51 -6.82 10.69
C ALA A 93 -26.00 -6.64 10.55
N LEU A 94 -25.54 -6.34 9.34
CA LEU A 94 -24.14 -6.02 9.07
C LEU A 94 -23.88 -4.50 9.04
N GLY A 95 -24.91 -3.66 9.10
CA GLY A 95 -24.77 -2.21 9.16
C GLY A 95 -24.13 -1.59 7.90
N GLY A 96 -24.45 -2.10 6.71
CA GLY A 96 -23.89 -1.57 5.47
C GLY A 96 -24.54 -2.09 4.19
N ILE A 97 -24.08 -1.59 3.05
CA ILE A 97 -24.66 -1.87 1.73
C ILE A 97 -24.05 -3.14 1.14
N TRP A 98 -24.91 -4.01 0.62
CA TRP A 98 -24.53 -5.24 -0.07
C TRP A 98 -23.73 -4.96 -1.34
N LYS A 99 -22.50 -5.49 -1.40
CA LYS A 99 -21.66 -5.43 -2.59
C LYS A 99 -22.04 -6.51 -3.62
N PRO A 100 -22.05 -6.16 -4.93
CA PRO A 100 -22.29 -7.11 -6.01
C PRO A 100 -21.13 -8.09 -6.25
N ASP A 101 -19.90 -7.68 -5.90
CA ASP A 101 -18.70 -8.44 -6.20
C ASP A 101 -18.36 -9.46 -5.10
N ASP A 102 -18.29 -10.74 -5.47
CA ASP A 102 -18.04 -11.88 -4.58
C ASP A 102 -16.60 -12.44 -4.77
N ASP A 103 -15.58 -11.56 -4.88
CA ASP A 103 -14.17 -11.99 -5.02
C ASP A 103 -13.58 -12.50 -3.70
N LEU A 104 -13.70 -13.82 -3.49
CA LEU A 104 -13.17 -14.53 -2.33
C LEU A 104 -11.66 -14.41 -2.18
N LYS A 105 -10.90 -14.23 -3.26
CA LYS A 105 -9.44 -14.17 -3.21
C LYS A 105 -8.98 -12.82 -2.67
N ALA A 106 -9.54 -11.73 -3.18
CA ALA A 106 -9.21 -10.39 -2.72
C ALA A 106 -9.51 -10.19 -1.23
N VAL A 107 -10.59 -10.80 -0.73
CA VAL A 107 -10.98 -10.72 0.69
C VAL A 107 -10.00 -11.50 1.58
N PHE A 108 -9.69 -12.75 1.23
CA PHE A 108 -8.73 -13.57 1.98
C PHE A 108 -7.35 -12.92 2.04
N ASP A 109 -6.87 -12.41 0.89
CA ASP A 109 -5.58 -11.74 0.79
C ASP A 109 -5.54 -10.51 1.71
N SER A 110 -6.61 -9.69 1.76
CA SER A 110 -6.71 -8.51 2.62
C SER A 110 -6.63 -8.85 4.12
N THR A 111 -7.42 -9.83 4.59
CA THR A 111 -7.40 -10.22 6.02
C THR A 111 -6.07 -10.87 6.41
N PHE A 112 -5.52 -11.71 5.53
CA PHE A 112 -4.20 -12.30 5.73
C PHE A 112 -3.11 -11.22 5.79
N GLU A 113 -3.11 -10.27 4.87
CA GLU A 113 -2.17 -9.14 4.82
C GLU A 113 -2.26 -8.28 6.09
N GLN A 114 -3.48 -7.99 6.57
CA GLN A 114 -3.71 -7.30 7.84
C GLN A 114 -3.06 -8.01 9.03
N ILE A 115 -3.19 -9.34 9.10
CA ILE A 115 -2.67 -10.13 10.22
C ILE A 115 -1.16 -10.30 10.09
N ALA A 116 -0.67 -10.75 8.94
CA ALA A 116 0.74 -11.04 8.73
C ALA A 116 1.59 -9.77 8.74
N TYR A 117 1.25 -8.79 7.90
CA TYR A 117 2.03 -7.57 7.73
C TYR A 117 1.63 -6.48 8.72
N GLY A 118 0.33 -6.30 8.97
CA GLY A 118 -0.16 -5.27 9.90
C GLY A 118 0.24 -5.49 11.36
N THR A 119 0.64 -6.72 11.73
CA THR A 119 1.11 -7.02 13.09
C THR A 119 2.54 -7.52 13.15
N PHE A 120 3.30 -7.42 12.06
CA PHE A 120 4.67 -7.90 12.04
C PHE A 120 5.50 -7.34 13.22
N PRO A 121 6.30 -8.17 13.92
CA PRO A 121 6.53 -9.61 13.71
C PRO A 121 5.56 -10.55 14.46
N TRP A 122 4.56 -10.02 15.15
CA TRP A 122 3.71 -10.73 16.10
C TRP A 122 2.73 -11.71 15.46
N GLY A 123 2.20 -11.41 14.28
CA GLY A 123 1.21 -12.26 13.60
C GLY A 123 1.69 -13.70 13.38
N ILE A 124 2.99 -13.86 13.11
CA ILE A 124 3.65 -15.15 12.95
C ILE A 124 3.73 -15.92 14.29
N LEU A 125 3.88 -15.21 15.40
CA LEU A 125 4.03 -15.80 16.73
C LEU A 125 2.70 -16.23 17.33
N ALA A 126 1.58 -15.67 16.86
CA ALA A 126 0.27 -15.94 17.43
C ALA A 126 -0.15 -17.42 17.36
N PRO A 127 -0.04 -18.13 16.22
CA PRO A 127 -0.38 -19.56 16.18
C PRO A 127 0.51 -20.40 17.10
N LEU A 128 1.80 -20.04 17.21
CA LEU A 128 2.75 -20.71 18.09
C LEU A 128 2.40 -20.51 19.56
N ALA A 129 2.09 -19.28 19.95
CA ALA A 129 1.68 -18.93 21.30
C ALA A 129 0.39 -19.66 21.71
N MET A 130 -0.63 -19.67 20.85
CA MET A 130 -1.88 -20.39 21.09
C MET A 130 -1.66 -21.90 21.17
N ALA A 131 -0.85 -22.47 20.26
CA ALA A 131 -0.54 -23.90 20.28
C ALA A 131 0.24 -24.31 21.54
N TRP A 132 1.16 -23.47 22.02
CA TRP A 132 1.87 -23.69 23.27
C TRP A 132 0.92 -23.63 24.47
N LEU A 133 0.07 -22.60 24.55
CA LEU A 133 -0.92 -22.45 25.63
C LEU A 133 -1.88 -23.64 25.71
N LEU A 134 -2.37 -24.13 24.56
CA LEU A 134 -3.24 -25.31 24.48
C LEU A 134 -2.57 -26.61 24.95
N ARG A 135 -1.25 -26.71 24.82
CA ARG A 135 -0.45 -27.88 25.24
C ARG A 135 0.16 -27.74 26.63
N SER A 136 0.01 -26.59 27.28
CA SER A 136 0.54 -26.33 28.61
C SER A 136 -0.02 -27.32 29.64
N SER A 137 0.79 -27.74 30.61
CA SER A 137 0.33 -28.56 31.74
C SER A 137 -0.59 -27.77 32.69
N THR A 138 -0.44 -26.45 32.75
CA THR A 138 -1.23 -25.56 33.61
C THR A 138 -2.66 -25.41 33.08
N PRO A 139 -3.71 -25.77 33.85
CA PRO A 139 -5.10 -25.65 33.42
C PRO A 139 -5.50 -24.24 32.95
N GLY A 140 -5.03 -23.20 33.65
CA GLY A 140 -5.31 -21.80 33.27
C GLY A 140 -4.75 -21.42 31.90
N HIS A 141 -3.54 -21.86 31.57
CA HIS A 141 -2.95 -21.63 30.24
C HIS A 141 -3.72 -22.35 29.14
N ARG A 142 -4.18 -23.58 29.38
CA ARG A 142 -5.00 -24.33 28.41
C ARG A 142 -6.32 -23.64 28.13
N GLN A 143 -7.00 -23.17 29.19
CA GLN A 143 -8.25 -22.42 29.05
C GLN A 143 -8.02 -21.12 28.28
N LEU A 144 -6.96 -20.39 28.61
CA LEU A 144 -6.60 -19.15 27.91
C LEU A 144 -6.33 -19.41 26.43
N GLY A 145 -5.53 -20.43 26.09
CA GLY A 145 -5.24 -20.82 24.71
C GLY A 145 -6.50 -21.19 23.92
N GLY A 146 -7.44 -21.92 24.55
CA GLY A 146 -8.74 -22.25 23.96
C GLY A 146 -9.60 -21.01 23.68
N LEU A 147 -9.67 -20.08 24.65
CA LEU A 147 -10.42 -18.83 24.50
C LEU A 147 -9.84 -17.92 23.42
N THR A 148 -8.51 -17.72 23.41
CA THR A 148 -7.86 -16.87 22.42
C THR A 148 -7.99 -17.46 21.01
N LEU A 149 -7.84 -18.78 20.86
CA LEU A 149 -8.03 -19.45 19.58
C LEU A 149 -9.47 -19.30 19.10
N ALA A 150 -10.46 -19.60 19.96
CA ALA A 150 -11.87 -19.48 19.62
C ALA A 150 -12.24 -18.05 19.20
N TRP A 151 -11.75 -17.04 19.93
CA TRP A 151 -11.98 -15.64 19.57
C TRP A 151 -11.32 -15.29 18.23
N THR A 152 -10.04 -15.59 18.02
CA THR A 152 -9.39 -15.30 16.73
C THR A 152 -10.06 -15.97 15.54
N ALA A 153 -10.49 -17.23 15.69
CA ALA A 153 -11.22 -17.95 14.64
C ALA A 153 -12.60 -17.33 14.38
N ALA A 154 -13.34 -16.97 15.43
CA ALA A 154 -14.63 -16.30 15.29
C ALA A 154 -14.49 -14.92 14.62
N ALA A 155 -13.48 -14.14 15.02
CA ALA A 155 -13.17 -12.84 14.42
C ALA A 155 -12.75 -12.96 12.95
N TRP A 156 -11.99 -14.00 12.59
CA TRP A 156 -11.67 -14.29 11.19
C TRP A 156 -12.94 -14.59 10.39
N ILE A 157 -13.76 -15.55 10.83
CA ILE A 157 -14.98 -15.96 10.11
C ILE A 157 -15.94 -14.77 9.96
N ALA A 158 -16.17 -14.01 11.02
CA ALA A 158 -17.02 -12.83 10.99
C ALA A 158 -16.44 -11.73 10.09
N GLY A 159 -15.13 -11.51 10.15
CA GLY A 159 -14.44 -10.51 9.33
C GLY A 159 -14.49 -10.83 7.83
N GLU A 160 -14.30 -12.10 7.46
CA GLU A 160 -14.44 -12.58 6.08
C GLU A 160 -15.88 -12.45 5.57
N ALA A 161 -16.85 -12.85 6.39
CA ALA A 161 -18.26 -12.73 6.06
C ALA A 161 -18.67 -11.27 5.83
N PHE A 162 -18.22 -10.36 6.70
CA PHE A 162 -18.44 -8.93 6.58
C PHE A 162 -17.72 -8.33 5.35
N SER A 163 -16.43 -8.64 5.19
CA SER A 163 -15.60 -8.15 4.09
C SER A 163 -16.15 -8.53 2.73
N ARG A 164 -16.65 -9.75 2.62
CA ARG A 164 -17.29 -10.26 1.42
C ARG A 164 -18.59 -9.53 1.10
N LYS A 165 -19.42 -9.21 2.10
CA LYS A 165 -20.80 -8.76 1.85
C LYS A 165 -21.03 -7.27 1.95
N VAL A 166 -20.37 -6.60 2.88
CA VAL A 166 -20.56 -5.17 3.15
C VAL A 166 -19.35 -4.35 2.72
N GLY A 167 -18.16 -4.94 2.82
CA GLY A 167 -16.90 -4.29 2.47
C GLY A 167 -15.90 -4.35 3.60
N PHE A 168 -14.78 -3.67 3.44
CA PHE A 168 -13.61 -3.81 4.30
C PHE A 168 -13.92 -3.71 5.80
N THR A 169 -13.31 -4.60 6.59
CA THR A 169 -13.29 -4.51 8.04
C THR A 169 -11.91 -4.78 8.60
N ILE A 170 -11.64 -4.20 9.77
CA ILE A 170 -10.42 -4.44 10.51
C ILE A 170 -10.60 -5.74 11.31
N TRP A 171 -9.63 -6.64 11.23
CA TRP A 171 -9.73 -7.93 11.92
C TRP A 171 -9.82 -7.77 13.45
N ALA A 172 -10.98 -8.10 14.02
CA ALA A 172 -11.24 -7.97 15.46
C ALA A 172 -10.50 -9.01 16.34
N GLY A 173 -9.61 -9.82 15.76
CA GLY A 173 -8.82 -10.83 16.46
C GLY A 173 -7.48 -10.30 17.02
N PHE A 174 -7.13 -9.04 16.81
CA PHE A 174 -5.88 -8.49 17.35
C PHE A 174 -5.77 -8.55 18.90
N PRO A 175 -6.83 -8.27 19.68
CA PRO A 175 -6.75 -8.40 21.14
C PRO A 175 -6.47 -9.82 21.66
N PRO A 176 -7.21 -10.88 21.29
CA PRO A 176 -6.90 -12.24 21.75
C PRO A 176 -5.54 -12.73 21.24
N MET A 177 -5.10 -12.26 20.08
CA MET A 177 -3.74 -12.49 19.57
C MET A 177 -2.67 -11.94 20.52
N ALA A 178 -2.80 -10.67 20.93
CA ALA A 178 -1.89 -10.02 21.86
C ALA A 178 -1.89 -10.70 23.24
N ILE A 179 -3.06 -11.11 23.73
CA ILE A 179 -3.20 -11.85 25.00
C ILE A 179 -2.44 -13.18 24.94
N ALA A 180 -2.64 -13.97 23.87
CA ALA A 180 -1.96 -15.25 23.71
C ALA A 180 -0.44 -15.10 23.70
N ILE A 181 0.06 -14.13 22.92
CA ILE A 181 1.48 -13.83 22.79
C ILE A 181 2.05 -13.35 24.14
N GLY A 182 1.36 -12.44 24.82
CA GLY A 182 1.78 -11.91 26.13
C GLY A 182 1.86 -13.00 27.20
N ALA A 183 0.84 -13.86 27.30
CA ALA A 183 0.84 -14.97 28.25
C ALA A 183 1.94 -16.00 27.96
N TRP A 184 2.19 -16.28 26.68
CA TRP A 184 3.30 -17.15 26.27
C TRP A 184 4.66 -16.55 26.64
N PHE A 185 4.87 -15.25 26.42
CA PHE A 185 6.10 -14.59 26.84
C PHE A 185 6.30 -14.56 28.34
N ASP A 186 5.25 -14.27 29.11
CA ASP A 186 5.33 -14.22 30.56
C ASP A 186 5.72 -15.59 31.12
N ALA A 187 5.16 -16.68 30.57
CA ALA A 187 5.56 -18.03 30.92
C ALA A 187 7.05 -18.30 30.60
N ILE A 188 7.50 -17.97 29.39
CA ILE A 188 8.92 -18.12 29.00
C ILE A 188 9.83 -17.34 29.96
N LEU A 189 9.50 -16.09 30.27
CA LEU A 189 10.31 -15.23 31.12
C LEU A 189 10.34 -15.75 32.57
N THR A 190 9.22 -16.26 33.07
CA THR A 190 9.11 -16.84 34.41
C THR A 190 9.96 -18.10 34.53
N GLU A 191 9.89 -19.00 33.56
CA GLU A 191 10.70 -20.23 33.55
C GLU A 191 12.20 -19.91 33.41
N ARG A 192 12.55 -18.90 32.60
CA ARG A 192 13.93 -18.40 32.50
C ARG A 192 14.46 -17.82 33.81
N ARG A 193 13.62 -17.16 34.61
CA ARG A 193 13.98 -16.70 35.97
C ARG A 193 14.21 -17.87 36.92
N ALA A 194 13.41 -18.93 36.78
CA ALA A 194 13.58 -20.18 37.51
C ALA A 194 14.76 -21.04 36.99
N GLN A 195 15.52 -20.56 35.99
CA GLN A 195 16.58 -21.29 35.29
C GLN A 195 16.14 -22.64 34.69
N ALA A 196 14.83 -22.83 34.50
CA ALA A 196 14.26 -24.00 33.87
C ALA A 196 14.22 -23.84 32.34
N THR A 197 14.31 -24.95 31.61
CA THR A 197 14.14 -24.96 30.15
C THR A 197 12.68 -25.16 29.78
N ALA A 198 11.98 -24.06 29.49
CA ALA A 198 10.58 -24.07 29.03
C ALA A 198 10.38 -24.65 27.64
N ILE A 199 11.36 -24.42 26.77
CA ILE A 199 11.29 -24.74 25.34
C ILE A 199 12.66 -25.31 24.95
N PRO A 200 12.71 -26.44 24.22
CA PRO A 200 13.97 -26.97 23.72
C PRO A 200 14.72 -25.92 22.86
N ALA A 201 16.05 -26.00 22.84
CA ALA A 201 16.87 -25.01 22.13
C ALA A 201 16.57 -24.94 20.62
N GLY A 202 16.18 -26.07 19.99
CA GLY A 202 15.85 -26.15 18.56
C GLY A 202 14.67 -25.28 18.14
N PRO A 203 13.45 -25.49 18.68
CA PRO A 203 12.28 -24.64 18.39
C PRO A 203 12.52 -23.15 18.65
N THR A 204 13.25 -22.82 19.71
CA THR A 204 13.57 -21.42 20.06
C THR A 204 14.45 -20.75 19.00
N LEU A 205 15.42 -21.50 18.45
CA LEU A 205 16.30 -21.03 17.37
C LEU A 205 15.53 -20.88 16.05
N LEU A 206 14.62 -21.81 15.74
CA LEU A 206 13.75 -21.71 14.57
C LEU A 206 12.85 -20.48 14.62
N VAL A 207 12.24 -20.20 15.79
CA VAL A 207 11.41 -19.00 15.99
C VAL A 207 12.22 -17.72 15.78
N GLY A 208 13.41 -17.64 16.39
CA GLY A 208 14.28 -16.48 16.20
C GLY A 208 14.71 -16.30 14.74
N LEU A 209 15.05 -17.38 14.05
CA LEU A 209 15.50 -17.35 12.65
C LEU A 209 14.35 -16.92 11.73
N PHE A 210 13.16 -17.46 11.97
CA PHE A 210 11.98 -17.14 11.19
C PHE A 210 11.57 -15.67 11.35
N VAL A 211 11.67 -15.10 12.56
CA VAL A 211 11.44 -13.67 12.78
C VAL A 211 12.48 -12.81 12.05
N ALA A 212 13.76 -13.23 12.04
CA ALA A 212 14.79 -12.53 11.29
C ALA A 212 14.58 -12.58 9.78
N LEU A 213 14.20 -13.74 9.23
CA LEU A 213 13.86 -13.90 7.81
C LEU A 213 12.60 -13.11 7.44
N GLY A 214 11.57 -13.14 8.28
CA GLY A 214 10.36 -12.34 8.07
C GLY A 214 10.64 -10.84 8.04
N ALA A 215 11.62 -10.34 8.81
CA ALA A 215 12.03 -8.94 8.76
C ALA A 215 12.69 -8.57 7.41
N LEU A 216 13.47 -9.49 6.85
CA LEU A 216 14.08 -9.30 5.53
C LEU A 216 13.04 -9.30 4.41
N ASP A 217 12.07 -10.22 4.51
CA ASP A 217 10.99 -10.36 3.53
C ASP A 217 10.04 -9.16 3.56
N LEU A 218 9.58 -8.76 4.76
CA LEU A 218 8.85 -7.50 4.95
C LEU A 218 9.69 -6.31 4.45
N GLY A 219 11.00 -6.36 4.68
CA GLY A 219 11.99 -5.43 4.14
C GLY A 219 11.87 -5.20 2.64
N LYS A 220 11.92 -6.31 1.91
CA LYS A 220 11.84 -6.37 0.46
C LYS A 220 10.45 -5.94 -0.04
N ASP A 221 9.40 -6.41 0.61
CA ASP A 221 8.03 -6.14 0.20
C ASP A 221 7.64 -4.68 0.44
N LEU A 222 8.09 -4.07 1.54
CA LEU A 222 7.89 -2.63 1.78
C LEU A 222 8.57 -1.75 0.74
N GLN A 223 9.70 -2.19 0.18
CA GLN A 223 10.37 -1.48 -0.91
C GLN A 223 9.67 -1.68 -2.26
N SER A 224 9.16 -2.88 -2.50
CA SER A 224 8.62 -3.30 -3.80
C SER A 224 7.13 -3.00 -3.98
N PHE A 225 6.36 -2.99 -2.88
CA PHE A 225 4.90 -2.91 -2.84
C PHE A 225 4.42 -1.98 -1.74
N THR A 226 4.92 -0.73 -1.71
CA THR A 226 4.59 0.21 -0.64
C THR A 226 3.09 0.55 -0.59
N GLU A 227 2.37 0.40 -1.69
CA GLU A 227 0.91 0.59 -1.78
C GLU A 227 0.14 -0.41 -0.91
N ARG A 228 0.64 -1.64 -0.77
CA ARG A 228 0.01 -2.66 0.08
C ARG A 228 -0.02 -2.22 1.53
N LEU A 229 1.05 -1.55 1.98
CA LEU A 229 1.16 -1.03 3.34
C LEU A 229 0.10 0.03 3.64
N THR A 230 -0.10 0.99 2.72
CA THR A 230 -1.12 2.04 2.89
C THR A 230 -2.53 1.51 2.73
N SER A 231 -2.68 0.34 2.12
CA SER A 231 -3.97 -0.30 1.89
C SER A 231 -4.41 -1.23 3.04
N LEU A 232 -3.52 -1.55 3.99
CA LEU A 232 -3.80 -2.46 5.11
C LEU A 232 -5.06 -2.09 5.92
N LEU A 233 -5.39 -0.79 6.01
CA LEU A 233 -6.52 -0.29 6.82
C LEU A 233 -7.73 0.13 6.00
N VAL A 234 -7.72 -0.14 4.70
CA VAL A 234 -8.74 0.34 3.74
C VAL A 234 -9.13 -0.72 2.70
N GLY A 235 -8.41 -1.84 2.61
CA GLY A 235 -8.78 -3.03 1.83
C GLY A 235 -7.96 -3.23 0.57
N SER A 236 -8.53 -3.96 -0.40
CA SER A 236 -7.84 -4.43 -1.62
C SER A 236 -7.52 -3.34 -2.65
N ASP A 237 -8.09 -2.15 -2.49
CA ASP A 237 -7.81 -1.03 -3.40
C ASP A 237 -6.42 -0.51 -3.09
N ALA A 238 -5.46 -0.80 -3.97
CA ALA A 238 -4.08 -0.33 -3.84
C ALA A 238 -4.06 1.20 -3.84
N ILE A 239 -4.08 1.79 -2.65
CA ILE A 239 -3.94 3.22 -2.47
C ILE A 239 -2.49 3.55 -2.82
N ALA A 240 -2.31 4.40 -3.84
CA ALA A 240 -1.01 4.87 -4.26
C ALA A 240 -0.23 5.41 -3.05
N PHE A 241 1.04 5.04 -2.94
CA PHE A 241 1.89 5.52 -1.86
C PHE A 241 2.45 6.91 -2.19
N ALA A 242 2.46 7.81 -1.21
CA ALA A 242 3.11 9.12 -1.34
C ALA A 242 4.64 8.99 -1.35
N THR A 243 5.22 8.65 -2.51
CA THR A 243 6.66 8.37 -2.68
C THR A 243 7.59 9.53 -2.30
N LYS A 244 7.09 10.77 -2.32
CA LYS A 244 7.81 11.98 -1.91
C LYS A 244 7.74 12.25 -0.39
N SER A 245 6.93 11.51 0.37
CA SER A 245 6.78 11.72 1.81
C SER A 245 8.09 11.43 2.55
N ARG A 246 8.51 12.39 3.38
CA ARG A 246 9.72 12.30 4.19
C ARG A 246 9.44 12.73 5.61
N LEU A 247 10.00 11.98 6.55
CA LEU A 247 10.00 12.29 7.98
C LEU A 247 11.45 12.36 8.46
N LEU A 248 11.84 13.52 9.02
CA LEU A 248 13.22 13.79 9.44
C LEU A 248 14.23 13.53 8.30
N LEU A 249 13.94 14.04 7.10
CA LEU A 249 14.71 13.89 5.85
C LEU A 249 14.80 12.46 5.27
N ILE A 250 14.38 11.45 6.03
CA ILE A 250 14.34 10.04 5.64
C ILE A 250 12.98 9.75 4.99
N PRO A 251 12.92 8.96 3.90
CA PRO A 251 11.63 8.50 3.34
C PRO A 251 10.77 7.87 4.42
N THR A 252 9.52 8.32 4.57
CA THR A 252 8.67 7.93 5.72
C THR A 252 8.61 6.41 5.87
N ARG A 253 8.45 5.67 4.76
CA ARG A 253 8.46 4.19 4.72
C ARG A 253 9.68 3.50 5.33
N ALA A 254 10.85 4.14 5.31
CA ALA A 254 12.06 3.55 5.87
C ALA A 254 12.02 3.45 7.40
N TRP A 255 11.24 4.29 8.08
CA TRP A 255 11.09 4.21 9.54
C TRP A 255 10.45 2.91 10.01
N ILE A 256 9.49 2.36 9.24
CA ILE A 256 8.88 1.06 9.54
C ILE A 256 9.95 -0.04 9.45
N LEU A 257 10.83 0.03 8.45
CA LEU A 257 11.93 -0.91 8.30
C LEU A 257 12.94 -0.80 9.43
N ILE A 258 13.38 0.41 9.75
CA ILE A 258 14.38 0.65 10.79
C ILE A 258 13.87 0.11 12.13
N ILE A 259 12.65 0.48 12.54
CA ILE A 259 12.09 0.06 13.82
C ILE A 259 11.73 -1.44 13.78
N GLY A 260 11.20 -1.95 12.66
CA GLY A 260 10.84 -3.36 12.49
C GLY A 260 12.04 -4.29 12.57
N VAL A 261 13.16 -3.94 11.93
CA VAL A 261 14.43 -4.68 12.03
C VAL A 261 14.98 -4.67 13.46
N LEU A 262 14.91 -3.53 14.16
CA LEU A 262 15.32 -3.45 15.56
C LEU A 262 14.48 -4.37 16.45
N ILE A 263 13.15 -4.42 16.27
CA ILE A 263 12.26 -5.35 16.99
C ILE A 263 12.64 -6.80 16.69
N ALA A 264 12.74 -7.15 15.41
CA ALA A 264 13.00 -8.53 14.98
C ALA A 264 14.38 -9.04 15.42
N PHE A 265 15.42 -8.22 15.30
CA PHE A 265 16.78 -8.62 15.66
C PHE A 265 16.96 -8.72 17.18
N SER A 266 16.45 -7.75 17.94
CA SER A 266 16.46 -7.82 19.40
C SER A 266 15.63 -9.00 19.92
N PHE A 267 14.51 -9.31 19.27
CA PHE A 267 13.71 -10.49 19.55
C PHE A 267 14.48 -11.80 19.28
N ALA A 268 15.10 -11.92 18.11
CA ALA A 268 15.90 -13.07 17.75
C ALA A 268 17.05 -13.30 18.75
N ILE A 269 17.75 -12.24 19.17
CA ILE A 269 18.76 -12.31 20.23
C ILE A 269 18.15 -12.80 21.54
N ALA A 270 17.00 -12.26 21.95
CA ALA A 270 16.31 -12.65 23.18
C ALA A 270 15.95 -14.14 23.18
N MET A 271 15.62 -14.70 22.02
CA MET A 271 15.27 -16.11 21.88
C MET A 271 16.50 -17.01 21.78
N MET A 272 17.47 -16.69 20.91
CA MET A 272 18.59 -17.58 20.58
C MET A 272 19.73 -17.60 21.60
N VAL A 273 19.99 -16.46 22.26
CA VAL A 273 21.20 -16.30 23.07
C VAL A 273 21.03 -16.80 24.50
N TRP A 274 19.80 -16.96 24.99
CA TRP A 274 19.56 -17.38 26.37
C TRP A 274 20.13 -18.79 26.65
N ARG A 275 20.83 -18.95 27.78
CA ARG A 275 21.43 -20.21 28.22
C ARG A 275 21.14 -20.47 29.72
N PRO A 276 20.72 -21.68 30.11
CA PRO A 276 20.67 -22.10 31.51
C PRO A 276 22.09 -22.35 32.07
N GLY A 277 22.25 -22.36 33.39
CA GLY A 277 23.51 -22.69 34.07
C GLY A 277 24.16 -21.53 34.84
N GLU A 278 25.00 -21.81 35.81
CA GLU A 278 25.51 -20.79 36.76
C GLU A 278 26.80 -20.10 36.31
N ASP A 279 27.46 -20.61 35.26
CA ASP A 279 28.74 -20.09 34.80
C ASP A 279 28.70 -18.61 34.37
N ALA A 280 29.82 -17.90 34.52
CA ALA A 280 29.95 -16.49 34.15
C ALA A 280 29.62 -16.20 32.67
N ARG A 281 29.78 -17.19 31.78
CA ARG A 281 29.37 -17.08 30.38
C ARG A 281 27.84 -17.15 30.23
N ALA A 282 27.18 -18.08 30.93
CA ALA A 282 25.72 -18.20 30.94
C ALA A 282 25.06 -16.95 31.56
N ALA A 283 25.64 -16.41 32.64
CA ALA A 283 25.16 -15.17 33.26
C ALA A 283 25.20 -13.96 32.29
N ARG A 284 26.29 -13.81 31.52
CA ARG A 284 26.41 -12.77 30.49
C ARG A 284 25.35 -12.92 29.39
N TYR A 285 25.14 -14.14 28.90
CA TYR A 285 24.14 -14.40 27.88
C TYR A 285 22.70 -14.19 28.36
N ARG A 286 22.38 -14.54 29.62
CA ARG A 286 21.08 -14.18 30.21
C ARG A 286 20.87 -12.67 30.24
N LYS A 287 21.85 -11.91 30.71
CA LYS A 287 21.76 -10.44 30.78
C LYS A 287 21.54 -9.82 29.40
N LEU A 288 22.25 -10.32 28.39
CA LEU A 288 22.06 -9.90 27.00
C LEU A 288 20.66 -10.24 26.50
N ALA A 289 20.19 -11.48 26.68
CA ALA A 289 18.87 -11.92 26.25
C ALA A 289 17.72 -11.13 26.93
N THR A 290 17.83 -10.86 28.24
CA THR A 290 16.85 -10.05 28.97
C THR A 290 16.82 -8.59 28.49
N ARG A 291 18.00 -7.98 28.25
CA ARG A 291 18.07 -6.63 27.67
C ARG A 291 17.49 -6.60 26.27
N ALA A 292 17.79 -7.59 25.44
CA ALA A 292 17.26 -7.70 24.09
C ALA A 292 15.73 -7.86 24.08
N ALA A 293 15.16 -8.64 25.02
CA ALA A 293 13.71 -8.73 25.21
C ALA A 293 13.09 -7.38 25.58
N ALA A 294 13.70 -6.65 26.53
CA ALA A 294 13.24 -5.32 26.93
C ALA A 294 13.31 -4.32 25.77
N VAL A 295 14.38 -4.36 24.97
CA VAL A 295 14.53 -3.53 23.77
C VAL A 295 13.44 -3.87 22.75
N SER A 296 13.17 -5.15 22.49
CA SER A 296 12.13 -5.58 21.55
C SER A 296 10.75 -5.04 21.94
N ILE A 297 10.39 -5.15 23.23
CA ILE A 297 9.14 -4.61 23.78
C ILE A 297 9.11 -3.08 23.66
N ALA A 298 10.18 -2.39 24.07
CA ALA A 298 10.26 -0.94 24.00
C ALA A 298 10.14 -0.43 22.56
N CYS A 299 10.86 -1.03 21.60
CA CYS A 299 10.76 -0.69 20.19
C CYS A 299 9.37 -0.98 19.62
N THR A 300 8.65 -1.97 20.14
CA THR A 300 7.27 -2.27 19.73
C THR A 300 6.29 -1.20 20.20
N ILE A 301 6.45 -0.70 21.42
CA ILE A 301 5.67 0.43 21.92
C ILE A 301 5.97 1.68 21.08
N VAL A 302 7.26 1.92 20.77
CA VAL A 302 7.67 3.02 19.89
C VAL A 302 7.07 2.86 18.50
N MET A 303 7.06 1.66 17.93
CA MET A 303 6.44 1.37 16.64
C MET A 303 4.93 1.65 16.68
N ALA A 304 4.22 1.17 17.70
CA ALA A 304 2.79 1.42 17.87
C ALA A 304 2.50 2.93 17.97
N ALA A 305 3.25 3.65 18.80
CA ALA A 305 3.14 5.11 18.91
C ALA A 305 3.46 5.81 17.58
N PHE A 306 4.48 5.35 16.87
CA PHE A 306 4.83 5.85 15.55
C PHE A 306 3.69 5.66 14.56
N TRP A 307 3.08 4.47 14.48
CA TRP A 307 1.91 4.21 13.63
C TRP A 307 0.75 5.14 13.96
N SER A 308 0.38 5.22 15.24
CA SER A 308 -0.80 5.96 15.70
C SER A 308 -0.64 7.48 15.62
N PHE A 309 0.52 8.02 16.02
CA PHE A 309 0.70 9.45 16.23
C PHE A 309 1.59 10.13 15.19
N VAL A 310 2.34 9.38 14.39
CA VAL A 310 3.29 9.94 13.43
C VAL A 310 2.92 9.54 12.01
N TRP A 311 2.88 8.24 11.72
CA TRP A 311 2.65 7.69 10.39
C TRP A 311 1.29 8.10 9.82
N HIS A 312 0.19 7.79 10.51
CA HIS A 312 -1.14 8.11 10.00
C HIS A 312 -1.35 9.62 9.81
N PRO A 313 -1.07 10.50 10.81
CA PRO A 313 -1.26 11.93 10.61
C PRO A 313 -0.37 12.52 9.50
N HIS A 314 0.89 12.06 9.41
CA HIS A 314 1.82 12.55 8.39
C HIS A 314 1.39 12.14 6.98
N LEU A 315 0.94 10.90 6.80
CA LEU A 315 0.44 10.43 5.53
C LEU A 315 -0.93 11.01 5.17
N ALA A 316 -1.80 11.25 6.16
CA ALA A 316 -3.14 11.78 5.94
C ALA A 316 -3.16 13.09 5.15
N VAL A 317 -2.09 13.91 5.21
CA VAL A 317 -1.94 15.13 4.41
C VAL A 317 -1.94 14.85 2.89
N ASN A 318 -1.52 13.66 2.46
CA ASN A 318 -1.47 13.26 1.05
C ASN A 318 -2.75 12.55 0.59
N TYR A 319 -3.58 12.07 1.53
CA TYR A 319 -4.78 11.29 1.23
C TYR A 319 -6.08 12.08 1.47
N SER A 320 -6.12 12.85 2.55
CA SER A 320 -7.25 13.71 2.90
C SER A 320 -7.20 15.01 2.11
N SER A 321 -8.36 15.48 1.68
CA SER A 321 -8.52 16.80 1.07
C SER A 321 -8.48 17.93 2.10
N LYS A 322 -8.58 17.63 3.40
CA LYS A 322 -8.63 18.62 4.49
C LYS A 322 -7.52 19.67 4.39
N ALA A 323 -6.29 19.25 4.12
CA ALA A 323 -5.14 20.16 4.06
C ALA A 323 -5.29 21.26 2.99
N MET A 324 -5.95 20.96 1.86
CA MET A 324 -6.23 21.95 0.83
C MET A 324 -7.30 22.95 1.29
N PHE A 325 -8.34 22.47 1.98
CA PHE A 325 -9.38 23.34 2.55
C PHE A 325 -8.85 24.21 3.69
N ASP A 326 -7.98 23.68 4.56
CA ASP A 326 -7.28 24.47 5.58
C ASP A 326 -6.47 25.59 4.90
N GLN A 327 -5.73 25.27 3.83
CA GLN A 327 -4.97 26.29 3.09
C GLN A 327 -5.87 27.34 2.42
N VAL A 328 -7.04 26.93 1.89
CA VAL A 328 -8.03 27.89 1.39
C VAL A 328 -8.52 28.76 2.55
N HIS A 329 -8.91 28.18 3.68
CA HIS A 329 -9.38 28.91 4.85
C HIS A 329 -8.37 29.95 5.33
N ASP A 330 -7.09 29.59 5.42
CA ASP A 330 -6.01 30.46 5.87
C ASP A 330 -5.74 31.64 4.91
N LEU A 331 -5.98 31.44 3.61
CA LEU A 331 -5.67 32.43 2.57
C LEU A 331 -6.89 33.24 2.10
N LYS A 332 -8.11 32.75 2.35
CA LYS A 332 -9.34 33.31 1.80
C LYS A 332 -9.63 34.67 2.43
N GLN A 333 -9.84 35.67 1.58
CA GLN A 333 -10.29 37.01 1.94
C GLN A 333 -11.73 37.25 1.46
N GLN A 334 -12.31 38.39 1.87
CA GLN A 334 -13.64 38.77 1.42
C GLN A 334 -13.66 38.97 -0.11
N GLY A 335 -14.59 38.30 -0.79
CA GLY A 335 -14.73 38.33 -2.25
C GLY A 335 -13.99 37.21 -2.99
N ASP A 336 -13.19 36.42 -2.28
CA ASP A 336 -12.55 35.22 -2.83
C ASP A 336 -13.56 34.08 -2.99
N GLN A 337 -13.39 33.28 -4.04
CA GLN A 337 -14.27 32.16 -4.35
C GLN A 337 -13.53 30.84 -4.31
N LEU A 338 -14.23 29.79 -3.88
CA LEU A 338 -13.76 28.41 -3.94
C LEU A 338 -14.59 27.65 -4.96
N VAL A 339 -13.92 27.02 -5.92
CA VAL A 339 -14.52 26.18 -6.95
C VAL A 339 -13.97 24.76 -6.81
N VAL A 340 -14.85 23.76 -6.89
CA VAL A 340 -14.50 22.36 -6.66
C VAL A 340 -14.97 21.52 -7.85
N MET A 341 -14.04 20.82 -8.48
CA MET A 341 -14.31 19.87 -9.57
C MET A 341 -14.02 18.44 -9.14
N GLY A 342 -14.92 17.53 -9.53
CA GLY A 342 -14.81 16.10 -9.26
C GLY A 342 -15.52 15.65 -7.98
N ASP A 343 -15.38 14.36 -7.67
CA ASP A 343 -15.96 13.78 -6.45
C ASP A 343 -14.94 13.83 -5.30
N MET A 344 -15.28 14.55 -4.24
CA MET A 344 -14.51 14.64 -2.99
C MET A 344 -15.33 14.13 -1.80
N GLY A 345 -16.40 13.38 -2.06
CA GLY A 345 -17.39 13.01 -1.05
C GLY A 345 -17.95 14.22 -0.32
N ASP A 346 -18.12 14.10 0.99
CA ASP A 346 -18.65 15.17 1.84
C ASP A 346 -17.61 16.23 2.25
N ALA A 347 -16.37 16.13 1.77
CA ALA A 347 -15.30 17.03 2.19
C ALA A 347 -15.59 18.52 1.88
N PRO A 348 -16.10 18.91 0.69
CA PRO A 348 -16.43 20.31 0.40
C PRO A 348 -17.49 20.84 1.37
N THR A 349 -18.55 20.06 1.61
CA THR A 349 -19.61 20.43 2.55
C THR A 349 -19.09 20.51 3.98
N SER A 350 -18.21 19.57 4.39
CA SER A 350 -17.69 19.49 5.76
C SER A 350 -16.68 20.57 6.08
N TYR A 351 -15.83 20.96 5.12
CA TYR A 351 -14.72 21.89 5.35
C TYR A 351 -14.98 23.30 4.81
N ALA A 352 -15.78 23.47 3.77
CA ALA A 352 -16.14 24.78 3.20
C ALA A 352 -17.61 25.17 3.41
N GLY A 353 -18.45 24.27 3.97
CA GLY A 353 -19.87 24.53 4.14
C GLY A 353 -20.55 24.78 2.78
N LYS A 354 -21.44 25.79 2.74
CA LYS A 354 -22.12 26.22 1.49
C LYS A 354 -21.29 27.18 0.63
N ASP A 355 -20.10 27.55 1.09
CA ASP A 355 -19.26 28.59 0.47
C ASP A 355 -18.27 27.97 -0.54
N HIS A 356 -18.83 27.19 -1.48
CA HIS A 356 -18.11 26.62 -2.61
C HIS A 356 -19.02 26.47 -3.83
N GLU A 357 -18.48 26.70 -5.02
CA GLU A 357 -19.11 26.43 -6.31
C GLU A 357 -18.69 25.04 -6.79
N LYS A 358 -19.65 24.15 -7.00
CA LYS A 358 -19.38 22.84 -7.59
C LYS A 358 -19.44 22.95 -9.12
N VAL A 359 -18.42 22.42 -9.79
CA VAL A 359 -18.35 22.38 -11.26
C VAL A 359 -18.11 20.95 -11.73
N GLU A 360 -18.57 20.65 -12.94
CA GLU A 360 -18.53 19.31 -13.54
C GLU A 360 -17.47 19.20 -14.63
N THR A 361 -17.11 20.32 -15.27
CA THR A 361 -16.23 20.29 -16.44
C THR A 361 -14.98 21.15 -16.27
N ARG A 362 -13.94 20.78 -17.04
CA ARG A 362 -12.66 21.48 -17.07
C ARG A 362 -12.81 22.94 -17.52
N GLU A 363 -13.68 23.18 -18.49
CA GLU A 363 -13.92 24.51 -19.07
C GLU A 363 -14.46 25.48 -18.01
N GLN A 364 -15.28 24.98 -17.06
CA GLN A 364 -15.78 25.78 -15.95
C GLN A 364 -14.67 26.21 -15.00
N ILE A 365 -13.69 25.33 -14.73
CA ILE A 365 -12.50 25.70 -13.94
C ILE A 365 -11.65 26.74 -14.66
N VAL A 366 -11.40 26.56 -15.95
CA VAL A 366 -10.63 27.52 -16.76
C VAL A 366 -11.32 28.89 -16.76
N ALA A 367 -12.65 28.92 -16.93
CA ALA A 367 -13.44 30.13 -16.85
C ALA A 367 -13.38 30.77 -15.45
N ALA A 368 -13.46 29.96 -14.39
CA ALA A 368 -13.38 30.43 -13.01
C ALA A 368 -12.01 31.04 -12.68
N LEU A 369 -10.91 30.37 -13.02
CA LEU A 369 -9.56 30.91 -12.86
C LEU A 369 -9.32 32.16 -13.73
N GLY A 370 -10.13 32.36 -14.78
CA GLY A 370 -10.12 33.56 -15.59
C GLY A 370 -10.77 34.80 -14.97
N ARG A 371 -11.51 34.66 -13.85
CA ARG A 371 -12.20 35.75 -13.13
C ARG A 371 -11.22 36.77 -12.56
N THR A 372 -11.72 37.98 -12.27
CA THR A 372 -10.91 39.09 -11.77
C THR A 372 -10.62 38.98 -10.28
N ASN A 373 -11.57 38.52 -9.47
CA ASN A 373 -11.37 38.21 -8.05
C ASN A 373 -10.47 36.97 -7.89
N ARG A 374 -9.96 36.74 -6.67
CA ARG A 374 -9.19 35.52 -6.40
C ARG A 374 -10.11 34.32 -6.42
N VAL A 375 -9.69 33.29 -7.12
CA VAL A 375 -10.36 32.01 -7.19
C VAL A 375 -9.39 30.94 -6.71
N PHE A 376 -9.85 30.13 -5.77
CA PHE A 376 -9.26 28.85 -5.41
C PHE A 376 -10.01 27.76 -6.18
N ALA A 377 -9.29 26.87 -6.84
CA ALA A 377 -9.89 25.76 -7.57
C ALA A 377 -9.28 24.45 -7.08
N ILE A 378 -10.09 23.55 -6.54
CA ILE A 378 -9.66 22.18 -6.22
C ILE A 378 -10.13 21.27 -7.35
N THR A 379 -9.19 20.58 -7.99
CA THR A 379 -9.45 19.72 -9.16
C THR A 379 -8.74 18.38 -9.01
N PRO A 380 -9.10 17.36 -9.81
CA PRO A 380 -8.31 16.14 -9.89
C PRO A 380 -6.86 16.46 -10.31
N GLN A 381 -5.89 15.78 -9.69
CA GLN A 381 -4.46 16.01 -9.95
C GLN A 381 -4.08 15.63 -11.39
N THR A 382 -4.77 14.64 -11.97
CA THR A 382 -4.59 14.17 -13.36
C THR A 382 -4.90 15.24 -14.40
N GLU A 383 -5.61 16.31 -14.02
CA GLU A 383 -6.00 17.39 -14.93
C GLU A 383 -4.94 18.49 -15.06
N LEU A 384 -3.92 18.52 -14.19
CA LEU A 384 -2.93 19.61 -14.14
C LEU A 384 -2.29 19.92 -15.51
N CYS A 385 -1.92 18.89 -16.24
CA CYS A 385 -1.28 19.04 -17.55
C CYS A 385 -2.24 19.56 -18.61
N THR A 386 -3.49 19.12 -18.55
CA THR A 386 -4.50 19.60 -19.48
C THR A 386 -4.89 21.03 -19.16
N PHE A 387 -4.95 21.41 -17.88
CA PHE A 387 -5.09 22.81 -17.48
C PHE A 387 -3.92 23.64 -17.96
N HIS A 388 -2.68 23.20 -17.79
CA HIS A 388 -1.51 23.92 -18.31
C HIS A 388 -1.64 24.22 -19.81
N ARG A 389 -2.10 23.23 -20.57
CA ARG A 389 -2.33 23.33 -22.01
C ARG A 389 -3.40 24.34 -22.40
N GLU A 390 -4.49 24.42 -21.64
CA GLU A 390 -5.67 25.23 -21.96
C GLU A 390 -5.63 26.63 -21.34
N MET A 391 -4.87 26.82 -20.25
CA MET A 391 -4.77 28.08 -19.53
C MET A 391 -3.89 29.09 -20.27
N ARG A 392 -4.52 30.16 -20.77
CA ARG A 392 -3.83 31.30 -21.41
C ARG A 392 -3.37 32.37 -20.41
N LYS A 393 -3.97 32.40 -19.22
CA LYS A 393 -3.63 33.33 -18.15
C LYS A 393 -2.73 32.63 -17.11
N PRO A 394 -1.88 33.38 -16.39
CA PRO A 394 -1.12 32.82 -15.29
C PRO A 394 -2.03 32.13 -14.27
N TYR A 395 -1.60 30.95 -13.83
CA TYR A 395 -2.19 30.22 -12.72
C TYR A 395 -1.06 29.70 -11.83
N PHE A 396 -1.43 29.39 -10.60
CA PHE A 396 -0.51 28.99 -9.54
C PHE A 396 -1.04 27.71 -8.89
N VAL A 397 -0.13 26.84 -8.45
CA VAL A 397 -0.49 25.67 -7.63
C VAL A 397 -0.13 26.02 -6.19
N LEU A 398 -1.12 26.02 -5.30
CA LEU A 398 -0.90 26.35 -3.89
C LEU A 398 -0.62 25.09 -3.04
N ASP A 399 -1.16 23.94 -3.45
CA ASP A 399 -0.90 22.62 -2.85
C ASP A 399 -0.92 21.51 -3.91
N ASP A 400 0.16 20.71 -3.97
CA ASP A 400 0.32 19.54 -4.84
C ASP A 400 0.57 18.23 -4.06
N ARG A 401 0.37 18.23 -2.74
CA ARG A 401 0.67 17.09 -1.86
C ARG A 401 -0.36 15.96 -1.95
N ASN A 402 -1.63 16.29 -2.20
CA ASN A 402 -2.68 15.27 -2.28
C ASN A 402 -2.52 14.43 -3.56
N LEU A 403 -2.73 13.12 -3.44
CA LEU A 403 -2.50 12.17 -4.55
C LEU A 403 -3.63 12.09 -5.58
N ARG A 404 -4.80 12.64 -5.26
CA ARG A 404 -5.98 12.63 -6.14
C ARG A 404 -6.37 14.02 -6.60
N SER A 405 -6.03 15.04 -5.84
CA SER A 405 -6.47 16.41 -6.08
C SER A 405 -5.34 17.42 -5.97
N ILE A 406 -5.52 18.57 -6.59
CA ILE A 406 -4.57 19.68 -6.59
C ILE A 406 -5.32 20.98 -6.30
N LEU A 407 -4.69 21.88 -5.55
CA LEU A 407 -5.22 23.21 -5.25
C LEU A 407 -4.56 24.24 -6.17
N LEU A 408 -5.36 24.83 -7.05
CA LEU A 408 -4.98 25.89 -7.98
C LEU A 408 -5.48 27.25 -7.49
N SER A 409 -4.84 28.32 -7.95
CA SER A 409 -5.38 29.66 -7.85
C SER A 409 -4.94 30.54 -9.02
N ASN A 410 -5.71 31.57 -9.32
CA ASN A 410 -5.34 32.62 -10.26
C ASN A 410 -4.47 33.72 -9.61
N ARG A 411 -4.23 33.67 -8.29
CA ARG A 411 -3.34 34.56 -7.55
C ARG A 411 -2.53 33.82 -6.50
N VAL A 412 -1.32 34.30 -6.24
CA VAL A 412 -0.42 33.71 -5.24
C VAL A 412 -0.52 34.40 -3.87
N ASP A 413 -1.26 35.51 -3.76
CA ASP A 413 -1.32 36.41 -2.59
C ASP A 413 -1.27 35.66 -1.23
N GLY A 414 -0.15 35.82 -0.50
CA GLY A 414 0.08 35.17 0.80
C GLY A 414 0.58 33.72 0.75
N ALA A 415 0.90 33.19 -0.42
CA ALA A 415 1.38 31.83 -0.66
C ALA A 415 2.62 31.80 -1.56
N ILE A 416 3.13 30.59 -1.81
CA ILE A 416 4.22 30.33 -2.75
C ILE A 416 3.67 29.42 -3.85
N ASP A 417 4.04 29.71 -5.09
CA ASP A 417 3.68 28.82 -6.20
C ASP A 417 4.50 27.53 -6.14
N LYS A 418 3.80 26.41 -5.94
CA LYS A 418 4.34 25.05 -5.92
C LYS A 418 4.15 24.34 -7.25
N ASN A 419 3.81 25.04 -8.34
CA ASN A 419 3.49 24.42 -9.62
C ASN A 419 4.68 23.60 -10.13
N PRO A 420 4.55 22.26 -10.18
CA PRO A 420 5.66 21.40 -10.56
C PRO A 420 6.00 21.52 -12.05
N LEU A 421 5.18 22.19 -12.86
CA LEU A 421 5.45 22.37 -14.29
C LEU A 421 6.30 23.59 -14.58
N ARG A 422 6.40 24.58 -13.67
CA ARG A 422 7.11 25.84 -13.92
C ARG A 422 8.57 25.70 -14.26
N THR A 423 9.22 24.65 -13.77
CA THR A 423 10.64 24.40 -14.04
C THR A 423 10.88 23.52 -15.25
N SER A 424 9.81 22.94 -15.82
CA SER A 424 9.89 21.88 -16.83
C SER A 424 9.20 22.26 -18.14
N ILE A 425 8.22 23.16 -18.12
CA ILE A 425 7.53 23.67 -19.29
C ILE A 425 7.60 25.20 -19.25
N LEU A 426 8.32 25.78 -20.20
CA LEU A 426 8.55 27.22 -20.32
C LEU A 426 7.97 27.73 -21.64
N HIS A 427 7.60 29.01 -21.67
CA HIS A 427 7.16 29.69 -22.90
C HIS A 427 8.24 30.60 -23.51
N THR A 428 9.45 30.55 -22.97
CA THR A 428 10.63 31.25 -23.49
C THR A 428 11.82 30.29 -23.44
N GLU A 429 12.78 30.50 -24.33
CA GLU A 429 13.93 29.62 -24.42
C GLU A 429 14.76 29.65 -23.13
N PRO A 430 15.09 28.49 -22.53
CA PRO A 430 15.86 28.46 -21.31
C PRO A 430 17.30 28.91 -21.53
N THR A 431 17.82 29.70 -20.58
CA THR A 431 19.19 30.23 -20.61
C THR A 431 20.26 29.22 -20.19
N GLY A 432 19.87 28.08 -19.61
CA GLY A 432 20.78 27.06 -19.05
C GLY A 432 21.25 25.96 -20.01
N ILE A 433 21.14 26.15 -21.33
CA ILE A 433 21.55 25.14 -22.32
C ILE A 433 23.09 25.19 -22.47
N THR A 434 23.79 24.20 -21.94
CA THR A 434 25.27 24.14 -21.96
C THR A 434 25.83 23.63 -23.29
N THR A 435 25.16 22.65 -23.90
CA THR A 435 25.62 22.01 -25.14
C THR A 435 24.49 21.97 -26.15
N ARG A 436 24.75 22.40 -27.39
CA ARG A 436 23.77 22.42 -28.48
C ARG A 436 24.17 21.45 -29.59
N PRO A 437 23.21 20.84 -30.29
CA PRO A 437 23.53 20.02 -31.45
C PRO A 437 24.08 20.90 -32.59
N LYS A 438 25.01 20.35 -33.37
CA LYS A 438 25.59 21.04 -34.54
C LYS A 438 24.64 21.11 -35.73
N VAL A 439 23.60 20.28 -35.73
CA VAL A 439 22.57 20.17 -36.75
C VAL A 439 21.22 20.07 -36.05
N ASP A 440 20.15 20.50 -36.72
CA ASP A 440 18.81 20.33 -36.17
C ASP A 440 18.45 18.85 -36.07
N ILE A 441 18.06 18.44 -34.86
CA ILE A 441 17.55 17.10 -34.56
C ILE A 441 16.07 17.25 -34.26
N ILE A 442 15.23 16.73 -35.15
CA ILE A 442 13.78 16.89 -35.07
C ILE A 442 13.12 15.52 -35.22
N TRP A 443 12.27 15.16 -34.25
CA TRP A 443 11.43 13.97 -34.34
C TRP A 443 10.01 14.30 -34.79
N ASP A 444 9.52 13.54 -35.76
CA ASP A 444 8.19 13.64 -36.38
C ASP A 444 7.72 15.06 -36.73
N LYS A 445 8.67 15.94 -37.07
CA LYS A 445 8.48 17.39 -37.31
C LYS A 445 7.84 18.13 -36.11
N LYS A 446 7.87 17.54 -34.91
CA LYS A 446 7.13 18.01 -33.73
C LYS A 446 8.04 18.41 -32.58
N ILE A 447 9.10 17.66 -32.32
CA ILE A 447 9.96 17.87 -31.16
C ILE A 447 11.37 18.14 -31.69
N GLN A 448 11.90 19.34 -31.44
CA GLN A 448 13.29 19.69 -31.75
C GLN A 448 14.14 19.56 -30.49
N LEU A 449 15.28 18.88 -30.56
CA LEU A 449 16.29 18.95 -29.52
C LEU A 449 17.04 20.27 -29.61
N LEU A 450 17.00 21.08 -28.55
CA LEU A 450 17.76 22.33 -28.45
C LEU A 450 19.15 22.11 -27.88
N GLY A 451 19.30 21.11 -27.01
CA GLY A 451 20.56 20.85 -26.33
C GLY A 451 20.44 19.92 -25.14
N TRP A 452 21.54 19.76 -24.41
CA TRP A 452 21.62 18.91 -23.23
C TRP A 452 22.70 19.39 -22.24
N SER A 453 22.62 18.92 -21.00
CA SER A 453 23.65 19.05 -19.96
C SER A 453 23.86 17.68 -19.31
N ILE A 454 25.06 17.12 -19.48
CA ILE A 454 25.43 15.76 -19.05
C ILE A 454 26.92 15.78 -18.66
N PRO A 455 27.33 15.13 -17.55
CA PRO A 455 28.74 15.01 -17.20
C PRO A 455 29.53 14.19 -18.23
N GLU A 456 30.76 14.59 -18.52
CA GLU A 456 31.62 13.88 -19.47
C GLU A 456 32.20 12.58 -18.90
N VAL A 457 32.41 12.51 -17.58
CA VAL A 457 32.96 11.37 -16.86
C VAL A 457 32.06 11.02 -15.69
N VAL A 458 31.77 9.73 -15.50
CA VAL A 458 30.95 9.21 -14.40
C VAL A 458 31.56 7.91 -13.86
N ASP A 459 31.56 7.76 -12.54
CA ASP A 459 32.00 6.50 -11.92
C ASP A 459 30.96 5.40 -12.10
N ARG A 460 31.41 4.16 -12.30
CA ARG A 460 30.51 2.99 -12.33
C ARG A 460 29.64 2.90 -11.07
N GLY A 461 28.34 2.73 -11.27
CA GLY A 461 27.34 2.62 -10.20
C GLY A 461 26.94 3.96 -9.59
N ALA A 462 27.58 5.07 -9.94
CA ALA A 462 27.17 6.39 -9.49
C ALA A 462 25.84 6.82 -10.13
N LYS A 463 25.10 7.67 -9.42
CA LYS A 463 23.93 8.37 -9.96
C LYS A 463 24.36 9.73 -10.49
N PHE A 464 23.93 10.09 -11.68
CA PHE A 464 24.22 11.37 -12.29
C PHE A 464 22.97 11.97 -12.95
N GLU A 465 22.97 13.29 -13.09
CA GLU A 465 21.86 14.04 -13.67
C GLU A 465 22.09 14.26 -15.18
N VAL A 466 21.02 14.05 -15.96
CA VAL A 466 20.92 14.39 -17.37
C VAL A 466 19.82 15.41 -17.54
N LYS A 467 20.11 16.51 -18.25
CA LYS A 467 19.09 17.46 -18.69
C LYS A 467 19.00 17.48 -20.20
N MET A 468 17.79 17.34 -20.72
CA MET A 468 17.47 17.47 -22.13
C MET A 468 16.57 18.68 -22.33
N PHE A 469 16.86 19.48 -23.35
CA PHE A 469 16.12 20.70 -23.67
C PHE A 469 15.44 20.53 -25.02
N TYR A 470 14.12 20.67 -25.06
CA TYR A 470 13.33 20.52 -26.30
C TYR A 470 12.54 21.77 -26.62
N LYS A 471 12.30 22.00 -27.92
CA LYS A 471 11.30 22.94 -28.42
C LYS A 471 10.21 22.18 -29.13
N ILE A 472 8.97 22.53 -28.84
CA ILE A 472 7.81 21.91 -29.46
C ILE A 472 7.39 22.75 -30.66
N LEU A 473 7.47 22.15 -31.84
CA LEU A 473 7.21 22.79 -33.13
C LEU A 473 5.76 22.59 -33.57
N ASN A 474 5.21 21.39 -33.35
CA ASN A 474 3.87 20.99 -33.78
C ASN A 474 3.21 20.12 -32.69
N PRO A 475 1.87 20.02 -32.68
CA PRO A 475 1.15 19.22 -31.67
C PRO A 475 1.66 17.77 -31.62
N VAL A 476 2.01 17.32 -30.42
CA VAL A 476 2.36 15.93 -30.15
C VAL A 476 1.07 15.23 -29.73
N THR A 477 0.60 14.25 -30.51
CA THR A 477 -0.75 13.65 -30.32
C THR A 477 -0.75 12.31 -29.58
N SER A 478 0.43 11.78 -29.25
CA SER A 478 0.57 10.51 -28.50
C SER A 478 1.47 10.71 -27.30
N ALA A 479 1.28 9.91 -26.26
CA ALA A 479 2.17 9.89 -25.10
C ALA A 479 3.41 9.05 -25.44
N TRP A 480 4.55 9.70 -25.56
CA TRP A 480 5.84 9.08 -25.87
C TRP A 480 6.73 9.04 -24.63
N THR A 481 7.52 7.97 -24.52
CA THR A 481 8.59 7.79 -23.53
C THR A 481 9.89 8.33 -24.11
N SER A 482 10.68 9.05 -23.32
CA SER A 482 12.04 9.47 -23.69
C SER A 482 12.92 8.24 -23.77
N LEU A 483 13.54 8.02 -24.93
CA LEU A 483 14.52 6.97 -25.14
C LEU A 483 15.90 7.53 -24.79
N MET A 484 16.66 6.82 -23.97
CA MET A 484 18.01 7.18 -23.59
C MET A 484 18.86 5.93 -23.34
N HIS A 485 19.63 5.52 -24.34
CA HIS A 485 20.51 4.35 -24.25
C HIS A 485 21.98 4.79 -24.20
N PHE A 486 22.71 4.27 -23.23
CA PHE A 486 24.16 4.43 -23.13
C PHE A 486 24.82 3.15 -23.64
N ASP A 487 25.30 3.19 -24.88
CA ASP A 487 25.81 2.04 -25.62
C ASP A 487 27.35 2.01 -25.56
N GLY A 488 27.91 0.95 -24.96
CA GLY A 488 29.35 0.69 -24.84
C GLY A 488 29.62 -0.81 -24.86
N GLY A 489 30.47 -1.34 -23.97
CA GLY A 489 30.67 -2.79 -23.84
C GLY A 489 29.41 -3.55 -23.43
N ALA A 490 28.54 -2.92 -22.63
CA ALA A 490 27.19 -3.38 -22.31
C ALA A 490 26.28 -2.16 -22.20
N ARG A 491 25.00 -2.24 -22.61
CA ARG A 491 24.06 -1.11 -22.50
C ARG A 491 23.57 -0.92 -21.07
N PHE A 492 23.51 0.33 -20.60
CA PHE A 492 22.61 0.70 -19.50
C PHE A 492 21.53 1.67 -20.00
N ASN A 493 20.36 1.59 -19.37
CA ASN A 493 19.15 2.25 -19.84
C ASN A 493 18.81 3.48 -18.96
N GLY A 494 18.50 4.60 -19.61
CA GLY A 494 17.97 5.83 -19.02
C GLY A 494 16.58 6.21 -19.55
N ASP A 495 15.88 5.28 -20.21
CA ASP A 495 14.51 5.47 -20.70
C ASP A 495 13.58 5.87 -19.55
N HIS A 496 12.78 6.89 -19.79
CA HIS A 496 11.85 7.39 -18.78
C HIS A 496 10.70 8.15 -19.41
N LYS A 497 9.61 8.27 -18.67
CA LYS A 497 8.55 9.21 -19.05
C LYS A 497 9.07 10.64 -18.85
N PRO A 498 8.94 11.52 -19.85
CA PRO A 498 9.51 12.86 -19.78
C PRO A 498 9.04 13.66 -18.56
N ILE A 499 9.85 14.64 -18.16
CA ILE A 499 9.60 15.59 -17.08
C ILE A 499 9.16 14.91 -15.77
N ALA A 500 9.78 13.77 -15.47
CA ALA A 500 9.50 12.93 -14.30
C ALA A 500 8.03 12.47 -14.20
N ASP A 501 7.46 12.01 -15.32
CA ASP A 501 6.06 11.53 -15.43
C ASP A 501 5.01 12.59 -15.03
N ARG A 502 5.38 13.88 -15.06
CA ARG A 502 4.44 14.95 -14.68
C ARG A 502 3.39 15.16 -15.75
N CYS A 503 3.81 15.36 -17.00
CA CYS A 503 2.90 15.47 -18.13
C CYS A 503 3.35 14.61 -19.31
N PRO A 504 2.44 13.83 -19.91
CA PRO A 504 2.75 13.06 -21.10
C PRO A 504 3.01 14.02 -22.26
N THR A 505 3.85 13.59 -23.21
CA THR A 505 4.19 14.43 -24.37
C THR A 505 2.98 14.83 -25.20
N SER A 506 1.86 14.09 -25.14
CA SER A 506 0.59 14.44 -25.78
C SER A 506 -0.05 15.75 -25.29
N THR A 507 0.46 16.31 -24.19
CA THR A 507 0.00 17.59 -23.62
C THR A 507 0.90 18.77 -23.97
N TRP A 508 2.05 18.52 -24.60
CA TRP A 508 3.02 19.55 -24.97
C TRP A 508 2.51 20.40 -26.14
N MET A 509 2.60 21.72 -26.00
CA MET A 509 2.04 22.67 -26.96
C MET A 509 3.11 23.25 -27.88
N PRO A 510 2.79 23.54 -29.15
CA PRO A 510 3.66 24.33 -30.01
C PRO A 510 4.08 25.63 -29.33
N GLY A 511 5.38 25.92 -29.36
CA GLY A 511 5.98 27.06 -28.68
C GLY A 511 6.50 26.77 -27.27
N ASP A 512 6.12 25.63 -26.66
CA ASP A 512 6.69 25.21 -25.39
C ASP A 512 8.17 24.85 -25.52
N TYR A 513 8.90 25.17 -24.47
CA TYR A 513 10.27 24.77 -24.21
C TYR A 513 10.28 23.82 -23.03
N ILE A 514 10.66 22.57 -23.28
CA ILE A 514 10.64 21.50 -22.27
C ILE A 514 12.04 21.32 -21.69
N ILE A 515 12.14 21.34 -20.36
CA ILE A 515 13.34 20.94 -19.61
C ILE A 515 13.05 19.60 -18.94
N ASP A 516 13.61 18.55 -19.52
CA ASP A 516 13.52 17.19 -19.00
C ASP A 516 14.77 16.87 -18.17
N THR A 517 14.61 16.75 -16.85
CA THR A 517 15.69 16.44 -15.91
C THR A 517 15.50 15.03 -15.37
N HIS A 518 16.50 14.16 -15.57
CA HIS A 518 16.43 12.76 -15.18
C HIS A 518 17.71 12.30 -14.49
N THR A 519 17.59 11.45 -13.48
CA THR A 519 18.73 10.83 -12.80
C THR A 519 18.97 9.43 -13.33
N VAL A 520 20.12 9.20 -13.94
CA VAL A 520 20.55 7.91 -14.48
C VAL A 520 21.54 7.27 -13.51
N THR A 521 21.52 5.94 -13.39
CA THR A 521 22.57 5.17 -12.70
C THR A 521 23.54 4.63 -13.74
N ALA A 522 24.84 4.93 -13.59
CA ALA A 522 25.91 4.56 -14.53
C ALA A 522 26.25 3.07 -14.44
N GLY A 523 25.36 2.20 -14.92
CA GLY A 523 25.52 0.75 -14.88
C GLY A 523 25.82 0.24 -13.46
N GLY A 524 26.65 -0.79 -13.37
CA GLY A 524 27.16 -1.36 -12.12
C GLY A 524 28.62 -1.80 -12.25
N THR A 525 29.16 -2.44 -11.22
CA THR A 525 30.57 -2.88 -11.21
C THR A 525 30.95 -3.86 -12.32
N SER A 526 29.97 -4.55 -12.91
CA SER A 526 30.13 -5.47 -14.03
C SER A 526 30.28 -4.79 -15.40
N PHE A 527 30.09 -3.47 -15.49
CA PHE A 527 30.21 -2.74 -16.74
C PHE A 527 31.68 -2.43 -17.04
N SER A 528 32.06 -2.48 -18.32
CA SER A 528 33.42 -2.14 -18.76
C SER A 528 33.69 -0.64 -18.59
N ARG A 529 34.92 -0.29 -18.21
CA ARG A 529 35.44 1.08 -18.33
C ARG A 529 35.46 1.54 -19.77
N GLY A 530 35.37 2.85 -19.98
CA GLY A 530 35.62 3.48 -21.27
C GLY A 530 34.42 4.25 -21.81
N LYS A 531 34.40 4.43 -23.13
CA LYS A 531 33.47 5.33 -23.81
C LYS A 531 32.10 4.67 -24.02
N TYR A 532 31.05 5.39 -23.66
CA TYR A 532 29.65 5.02 -23.88
C TYR A 532 28.99 6.09 -24.73
N GLU A 533 28.43 5.69 -25.87
CA GLU A 533 27.69 6.57 -26.77
C GLU A 533 26.26 6.76 -26.27
N LEU A 534 25.81 8.01 -26.17
CA LEU A 534 24.45 8.33 -25.77
C LEU A 534 23.55 8.47 -26.99
N TRP A 535 22.60 7.53 -27.10
CA TRP A 535 21.57 7.47 -28.12
C TRP A 535 20.24 7.90 -27.53
N VAL A 536 19.59 8.89 -28.14
CA VAL A 536 18.31 9.44 -27.66
C VAL A 536 17.22 9.37 -28.72
N GLY A 537 15.98 9.40 -28.27
CA GLY A 537 14.80 9.43 -29.13
C GLY A 537 13.52 9.42 -28.32
N PHE A 538 12.43 8.97 -28.95
CA PHE A 538 11.15 8.77 -28.30
C PHE A 538 10.56 7.44 -28.74
N PHE A 539 9.90 6.73 -27.84
CA PHE A 539 9.23 5.47 -28.16
C PHE A 539 7.88 5.33 -27.46
N THR A 540 7.04 4.41 -27.95
CA THR A 540 5.77 4.05 -27.31
C THR A 540 5.53 2.54 -27.48
N GLY A 541 4.69 1.98 -26.61
CA GLY A 541 4.38 0.56 -26.58
C GLY A 541 5.33 -0.25 -25.68
N SER A 542 5.17 -1.56 -25.71
CA SER A 542 5.96 -2.52 -24.93
C SER A 542 6.42 -3.67 -25.82
N ASN A 543 7.49 -4.37 -25.44
CA ASN A 543 7.96 -5.56 -26.16
C ASN A 543 6.82 -6.57 -26.40
N PRO A 544 6.61 -7.09 -27.62
CA PRO A 544 7.35 -6.88 -28.87
C PRO A 544 6.86 -5.72 -29.75
N ASN A 545 5.82 -5.02 -29.36
CA ASN A 545 5.08 -4.03 -30.16
C ASN A 545 5.50 -2.58 -29.89
N TRP A 546 6.76 -2.34 -29.54
CA TRP A 546 7.24 -0.96 -29.36
C TRP A 546 7.52 -0.31 -30.72
N ARG A 547 7.39 1.02 -30.79
CA ARG A 547 7.77 1.82 -31.98
C ARG A 547 8.48 3.10 -31.56
N ASN A 548 9.49 3.50 -32.33
CA ASN A 548 10.19 4.76 -32.15
C ASN A 548 9.53 5.88 -32.97
N MET A 549 9.62 7.11 -32.47
CA MET A 549 9.21 8.30 -33.19
C MET A 549 10.21 8.57 -34.33
N PRO A 550 9.76 8.68 -35.59
CA PRO A 550 10.68 8.86 -36.72
C PRO A 550 11.49 10.15 -36.61
N VAL A 551 12.78 10.09 -36.98
CA VAL A 551 13.61 11.30 -37.10
C VAL A 551 13.28 11.98 -38.44
N SER A 552 12.79 13.21 -38.38
CA SER A 552 12.36 14.00 -39.54
C SER A 552 13.48 14.81 -40.19
N ALA A 553 14.50 15.18 -39.43
CA ALA A 553 15.70 15.84 -39.90
C ALA A 553 16.89 15.34 -39.07
N PRO A 554 18.03 15.09 -39.73
CA PRO A 554 18.93 16.21 -39.96
C PRO A 554 19.21 16.46 -41.45
N SER A 555 19.31 17.73 -41.83
CA SER A 555 20.21 18.10 -42.92
C SER A 555 21.62 17.63 -42.53
N THR A 556 22.15 16.66 -43.30
CA THR A 556 23.52 16.12 -43.34
C THR A 556 23.91 14.98 -42.38
N GLY A 557 23.98 13.76 -42.96
CA GLY A 557 24.82 12.64 -42.52
C GLY A 557 24.11 11.48 -41.83
N SER A 558 24.06 10.32 -42.48
CA SER A 558 23.60 9.03 -41.93
C SER A 558 24.39 8.54 -40.69
N ALA A 559 25.44 9.25 -40.27
CA ALA A 559 26.35 8.81 -39.21
C ALA A 559 25.84 9.03 -37.77
N MET A 560 24.81 9.86 -37.55
CA MET A 560 24.26 10.13 -36.21
C MET A 560 22.90 9.46 -35.94
N ARG A 561 22.25 8.90 -36.96
CA ARG A 561 20.97 8.20 -36.84
C ARG A 561 21.18 6.70 -37.08
N ASP A 562 20.59 5.86 -36.24
CA ASP A 562 20.63 4.41 -36.46
C ASP A 562 19.40 3.89 -37.23
N THR A 563 19.34 2.57 -37.47
CA THR A 563 18.28 1.91 -38.23
C THR A 563 16.92 1.90 -37.52
N VAL A 564 16.86 2.33 -36.26
CA VAL A 564 15.65 2.34 -35.43
C VAL A 564 15.31 3.75 -34.94
N ASP A 565 15.73 4.80 -35.65
CA ASP A 565 15.36 6.19 -35.35
C ASP A 565 15.89 6.75 -34.01
N ARG A 566 16.99 6.20 -33.49
CA ARG A 566 17.74 6.84 -32.40
C ARG A 566 18.80 7.79 -32.97
N VAL A 567 19.07 8.86 -32.23
CA VAL A 567 20.08 9.85 -32.59
C VAL A 567 21.20 9.86 -31.55
N LYS A 568 22.45 9.67 -31.99
CA LYS A 568 23.62 9.83 -31.15
C LYS A 568 23.91 11.31 -30.94
N ILE A 569 23.90 11.75 -29.68
CA ILE A 569 24.08 13.18 -29.34
C ILE A 569 25.44 13.47 -28.70
N THR A 570 25.99 12.54 -27.93
CA THR A 570 27.29 12.70 -27.26
C THR A 570 27.83 11.33 -26.83
N SER A 571 28.95 11.34 -26.11
CA SER A 571 29.47 10.19 -25.39
C SER A 571 29.96 10.61 -24.02
N ILE A 572 29.89 9.69 -23.06
CA ILE A 572 30.48 9.84 -21.73
C ILE A 572 31.56 8.77 -21.51
N VAL A 573 32.41 8.97 -20.51
CA VAL A 573 33.40 7.98 -20.07
C VAL A 573 32.94 7.39 -18.74
N LEU A 574 32.86 6.07 -18.66
CA LEU A 574 32.68 5.34 -17.42
C LEU A 574 34.05 4.98 -16.82
N ASP A 575 34.32 5.48 -15.61
CA ASP A 575 35.52 5.16 -14.80
C ASP A 575 35.25 4.15 -13.67
#